data_AF-A0ABD1PEM5-F1
#
_entry.id   AF-A0ABD1PEM5-F1
#
_cell.length_a   1.000
_cell.length_b   1.000
_cell.length_c   1.000
_cell.angle_alpha   90.00
_cell.angle_beta   90.00
_cell.angle_gamma   90.00
#
_symmetry.space_group_name_H-M   'P 1'
#
loop_
_entity.id
_entity.type
_entity.pdbx_description
1 polymer ?
#
loop_
_entity_poly.entity_id
_entity_poly.type
_entity_poly.pdbx_seq_one_letter_code
_entity_poly.pdbx_strand_id
1 'polypeptide(L)'
;MGPSSGRERWASYQTCPSQRWQPAPPRGLKINTDASVRPGAGFYTTGVVIRDKCGFLVAMQELKVIGQLSAEDAEAMAVLDGLILARDRGYQIAVTECDPLRVDVGFLFSWGRTLI
;
A
#
# COMPACT_ATOMS: atom_id res chain seq x y z
N MET A 1 -12.21 45.41 20.21
CA MET A 1 -12.50 43.96 20.26
C MET A 1 -13.47 43.64 19.13
N GLY A 2 -12.95 42.95 18.12
CA GLY A 2 -13.62 42.48 16.91
C GLY A 2 -12.68 41.43 16.28
N PRO A 3 -13.19 40.31 15.75
CA PRO A 3 -12.41 39.10 15.68
C PRO A 3 -11.37 39.11 14.54
N SER A 4 -10.30 38.39 14.85
CA SER A 4 -9.13 38.03 14.08
C SER A 4 -9.39 37.65 12.63
N SER A 5 -8.62 38.32 11.77
CA SER A 5 -8.20 37.86 10.45
C SER A 5 -7.55 36.48 10.51
N GLY A 6 -7.97 35.57 9.64
CA GLY A 6 -7.28 34.31 9.41
C GLY A 6 -8.16 33.27 8.73
N ARG A 7 -8.79 33.62 7.61
CA ARG A 7 -9.52 32.63 6.80
C ARG A 7 -8.48 31.76 6.09
N GLU A 8 -8.39 30.52 6.55
CA GLU A 8 -7.48 29.49 6.10
C GLU A 8 -7.59 29.29 4.57
N ARG A 9 -6.46 29.43 3.90
CA ARG A 9 -6.30 29.13 2.48
C ARG A 9 -5.97 27.64 2.38
N TRP A 10 -6.97 26.76 2.40
CA TRP A 10 -6.78 25.40 1.92
C TRP A 10 -6.51 25.48 0.42
N ALA A 11 -5.24 25.31 0.05
CA ALA A 11 -4.90 24.98 -1.33
C ALA A 11 -5.73 23.76 -1.70
N SER A 12 -6.50 23.87 -2.77
CA SER A 12 -7.27 22.77 -3.34
C SER A 12 -6.30 21.64 -3.69
N TYR A 13 -6.16 20.66 -2.80
CA TYR A 13 -5.51 19.40 -3.15
C TYR A 13 -6.37 18.79 -4.23
N GLN A 14 -5.82 18.78 -5.43
CA GLN A 14 -6.40 18.12 -6.57
C GLN A 14 -6.53 16.65 -6.19
N THR A 15 -7.74 16.21 -5.88
CA THR A 15 -7.99 14.80 -5.62
C THR A 15 -7.64 14.07 -6.91
N CYS A 16 -6.61 13.22 -6.85
CA CYS A 16 -6.34 12.30 -7.95
C CYS A 16 -7.64 11.55 -8.22
N PRO A 17 -8.14 11.50 -9.47
CA PRO A 17 -9.37 10.79 -9.79
C PRO A 17 -9.26 9.38 -9.20
N SER A 18 -10.29 8.96 -8.45
CA SER A 18 -10.33 7.68 -7.75
C SER A 18 -9.78 6.58 -8.65
N GLN A 19 -8.52 6.21 -8.43
CA GLN A 19 -7.82 5.30 -9.32
C GLN A 19 -8.36 3.91 -9.00
N ARG A 20 -9.46 3.54 -9.67
CA ARG A 20 -10.09 2.23 -9.52
C ARG A 20 -9.02 1.19 -9.79
N TRP A 21 -8.92 0.18 -8.91
CA TRP A 21 -7.99 -0.94 -9.08
C TRP A 21 -8.07 -1.46 -10.51
N GLN A 22 -6.91 -1.54 -11.17
CA GLN A 22 -6.81 -2.06 -12.52
C GLN A 22 -6.30 -3.50 -12.47
N PRO A 23 -6.78 -4.40 -13.33
CA PRO A 23 -6.24 -5.75 -13.41
C PRO A 23 -4.78 -5.77 -13.89
N ALA A 24 -4.09 -6.87 -13.60
CA ALA A 24 -2.74 -7.11 -14.14
C ALA A 24 -2.76 -7.19 -15.68
N PRO A 25 -1.68 -6.78 -16.37
CA PRO A 25 -1.54 -7.01 -17.81
C PRO A 25 -1.69 -8.49 -18.19
N PRO A 26 -2.08 -8.82 -19.44
CA PRO A 26 -2.45 -10.19 -19.84
C PRO A 26 -1.39 -11.30 -19.65
N ARG A 27 -0.14 -10.95 -19.31
CA ARG A 27 1.02 -11.86 -19.26
C ARG A 27 1.79 -11.82 -17.93
N GLY A 28 1.16 -11.43 -16.83
CA GLY A 28 1.79 -11.57 -15.51
C GLY A 28 0.84 -11.29 -14.36
N LEU A 29 1.36 -11.45 -13.15
CA LEU A 29 0.64 -11.18 -11.91
C LEU A 29 0.87 -9.73 -11.47
N LYS A 30 -0.05 -9.22 -10.66
CA LYS A 30 0.10 -7.93 -9.97
C LYS A 30 0.43 -8.18 -8.51
N ILE A 31 1.41 -7.45 -7.98
CA ILE A 31 1.67 -7.36 -6.56
C ILE A 31 1.07 -6.05 -6.04
N ASN A 32 0.33 -6.12 -4.93
CA ASN A 32 -0.06 -5.00 -4.10
C ASN A 32 0.66 -5.14 -2.75
N THR A 33 1.34 -4.09 -2.30
CA THR A 33 2.04 -4.09 -1.01
C THR A 33 1.63 -2.91 -0.13
N ASP A 34 1.77 -3.08 1.17
CA ASP A 34 1.51 -2.06 2.20
C ASP A 34 2.37 -2.38 3.43
N ALA A 35 2.70 -1.37 4.25
CA ALA A 35 3.43 -1.56 5.48
C ALA A 35 2.80 -0.79 6.65
N SER A 36 2.94 -1.34 7.85
CA SER A 36 2.50 -0.67 9.07
C SER A 36 3.67 -0.41 10.01
N VAL A 37 3.84 0.86 10.37
CA VAL A 37 4.80 1.31 11.37
C VAL A 37 4.03 1.95 12.51
N ARG A 38 4.42 1.62 13.75
CA ARG A 38 3.90 2.28 14.95
C ARG A 38 5.06 2.78 15.81
N PRO A 39 5.17 4.11 16.06
CA PRO A 39 6.20 4.64 16.96
C PRO A 39 6.17 3.95 18.32
N GLY A 40 7.34 3.56 18.82
CA GLY A 40 7.50 2.88 20.12
C GLY A 40 7.08 1.41 20.16
N ALA A 41 6.54 0.83 19.08
CA ALA A 41 6.17 -0.59 19.06
C ALA A 41 7.37 -1.54 18.99
N GLY A 42 8.53 -1.07 18.52
CA GLY A 42 9.75 -1.87 18.35
C GLY A 42 9.70 -2.87 17.20
N PHE A 43 8.68 -2.79 16.35
CA PHE A 43 8.54 -3.59 15.14
C PHE A 43 7.77 -2.81 14.07
N TYR A 44 7.87 -3.26 12.83
CA TYR A 44 6.99 -2.90 11.71
C TYR A 44 6.42 -4.17 11.09
N THR A 45 5.37 -4.03 10.28
CA THR A 45 4.79 -5.14 9.51
C THR A 45 4.77 -4.82 8.03
N THR A 46 4.92 -5.84 7.20
CA THR A 46 4.76 -5.76 5.75
C THR A 46 3.61 -6.67 5.31
N GLY A 47 2.86 -6.23 4.30
CA GLY A 47 1.76 -6.96 3.70
C GLY A 47 1.92 -7.04 2.19
N VAL A 48 1.71 -8.23 1.63
CA VAL A 48 1.83 -8.51 0.20
C VAL A 48 0.61 -9.30 -0.26
N VAL A 49 0.03 -8.88 -1.37
CA VAL A 49 -1.03 -9.60 -2.07
C VAL A 49 -0.67 -9.72 -3.55
N ILE A 50 -0.65 -10.94 -4.06
CA ILE A 50 -0.41 -11.24 -5.47
C ILE A 50 -1.72 -11.67 -6.13
N ARG A 51 -2.11 -11.00 -7.20
CA ARG A 51 -3.36 -11.27 -7.94
C ARG A 51 -3.10 -11.56 -9.42
N ASP A 52 -3.97 -12.37 -9.99
CA ASP A 52 -4.00 -12.58 -11.43
C ASP A 52 -4.72 -11.44 -12.18
N LYS A 53 -4.82 -11.57 -13.50
CA LYS A 53 -5.53 -10.62 -14.38
C LYS A 53 -7.04 -10.51 -14.10
N CYS A 54 -7.65 -11.50 -13.47
CA CYS A 54 -9.06 -11.52 -13.09
C CYS A 54 -9.27 -10.93 -11.70
N GLY A 55 -8.18 -10.61 -10.97
CA GLY A 55 -8.22 -10.12 -9.60
C GLY A 55 -8.28 -11.23 -8.55
N PHE A 56 -8.16 -12.51 -8.95
CA PHE A 56 -8.14 -13.61 -8.01
C PHE A 56 -6.82 -13.63 -7.24
N LEU A 57 -6.92 -13.95 -5.95
CA LEU A 57 -5.77 -14.11 -5.08
C LEU A 57 -4.96 -15.34 -5.51
N VAL A 58 -3.68 -15.13 -5.80
CA VAL A 58 -2.72 -16.19 -6.13
C VAL A 58 -1.85 -16.51 -4.92
N ALA A 59 -1.39 -15.47 -4.21
CA ALA A 59 -0.60 -15.62 -2.99
C ALA A 59 -0.76 -14.38 -2.10
N MET A 60 -0.54 -14.54 -0.80
CA MET A 60 -0.40 -13.44 0.15
C MET A 60 0.68 -13.76 1.18
N GLN A 61 1.25 -12.71 1.77
CA GLN A 61 2.20 -12.82 2.86
C GLN A 61 2.04 -11.61 3.79
N GLU A 62 2.19 -11.86 5.08
CA GLU A 62 2.35 -10.83 6.11
C GLU A 62 3.60 -11.18 6.92
N LEU A 63 4.49 -10.22 7.15
CA LEU A 63 5.65 -10.40 8.01
C LEU A 63 5.66 -9.34 9.10
N LYS A 64 6.09 -9.74 10.30
CA LYS A 64 6.38 -8.86 11.42
C LYS A 64 7.87 -8.87 11.67
N VAL A 65 8.51 -7.71 11.54
CA VAL A 65 9.97 -7.59 11.63
C VAL A 65 10.34 -6.73 12.83
N ILE A 66 11.21 -7.26 13.68
CA ILE A 66 11.75 -6.52 14.84
C ILE A 66 12.66 -5.42 14.34
N GLY A 67 12.42 -4.20 14.81
CA GLY A 67 13.14 -3.02 14.36
C GLY A 67 12.23 -1.81 14.22
N GLN A 68 12.83 -0.67 13.93
CA GLN A 68 12.11 0.56 13.64
C GLN A 68 12.58 1.09 12.30
N LEU A 69 11.63 1.38 11.43
CA LEU A 69 11.84 2.00 10.14
C LEU A 69 10.95 3.23 10.04
N SER A 70 11.29 4.14 9.12
CA SER A 70 10.34 5.12 8.64
C SER A 70 9.18 4.42 7.91
N ALA A 71 8.05 5.12 7.71
CA ALA A 71 6.96 4.54 6.92
C ALA A 71 7.44 4.25 5.48
N GLU A 72 8.25 5.17 4.94
CA GLU A 72 8.90 5.09 3.64
C GLU A 72 9.73 3.82 3.48
N ASP A 73 10.62 3.56 4.44
CA ASP A 73 11.50 2.40 4.41
C ASP A 73 10.69 1.10 4.61
N ALA A 74 9.64 1.13 5.44
CA ALA A 74 8.78 -0.03 5.66
C ALA A 74 7.99 -0.40 4.39
N GLU A 75 7.48 0.58 3.64
CA GLU A 75 6.87 0.36 2.32
C GLU A 75 7.85 -0.26 1.33
N ALA A 76 9.09 0.26 1.28
CA ALA A 76 10.13 -0.31 0.43
C ALA A 76 10.46 -1.77 0.81
N MET A 77 10.44 -2.08 2.12
CA MET A 77 10.59 -3.46 2.60
C MET A 77 9.42 -4.34 2.18
N ALA A 78 8.17 -3.84 2.21
CA ALA A 78 7.02 -4.59 1.74
C ALA A 78 7.10 -4.92 0.24
N VAL A 79 7.58 -3.97 -0.58
CA VAL A 79 7.88 -4.22 -2.00
C VAL A 79 8.94 -5.31 -2.16
N LEU A 80 10.03 -5.23 -1.41
CA LEU A 80 11.09 -6.23 -1.44
C LEU A 80 10.59 -7.63 -1.05
N ASP A 81 9.81 -7.72 0.02
CA ASP A 81 9.20 -8.98 0.48
C ASP A 81 8.30 -9.57 -0.61
N GLY A 82 7.50 -8.73 -1.29
CA GLY A 82 6.66 -9.15 -2.39
C GLY A 82 7.44 -9.70 -3.60
N LEU A 83 8.57 -9.06 -3.94
CA LEU A 83 9.45 -9.54 -5.01
C LEU A 83 10.16 -10.85 -4.62
N ILE A 84 10.57 -11.00 -3.37
CA ILE A 84 11.15 -12.25 -2.85
C ILE A 84 10.12 -13.37 -2.91
N LEU A 85 8.90 -13.13 -2.43
CA LEU A 85 7.80 -14.10 -2.52
C LEU A 85 7.55 -14.53 -3.97
N ALA A 86 7.49 -13.58 -4.90
CA ALA A 86 7.28 -13.88 -6.30
C ALA A 86 8.42 -14.72 -6.90
N ARG A 87 9.67 -14.34 -6.63
CA ARG A 87 10.85 -15.10 -7.07
C ARG A 87 10.82 -16.53 -6.55
N ASP A 88 10.59 -16.70 -5.25
CA ASP A 88 10.63 -18.00 -4.58
C ASP A 88 9.50 -18.94 -5.06
N ARG A 89 8.41 -18.37 -5.60
CA ARG A 89 7.30 -19.10 -6.21
C ARG A 89 7.39 -19.24 -7.73
N GLY A 90 8.42 -18.68 -8.37
CA GLY A 90 8.57 -18.70 -9.82
C GLY A 90 7.50 -17.88 -10.55
N TYR A 91 6.95 -16.85 -9.91
CA TYR A 91 5.90 -16.01 -10.49
C TYR A 91 6.49 -14.93 -11.39
N GLN A 92 5.86 -14.74 -12.56
CA GLN A 92 6.15 -13.63 -13.45
C GLN A 92 5.29 -12.42 -13.07
N ILE A 93 5.92 -11.41 -12.48
CA ILE A 93 5.25 -10.17 -12.06
C ILE A 93 5.26 -9.17 -13.21
N ALA A 94 4.09 -8.64 -13.54
CA ALA A 94 3.93 -7.61 -14.56
C ALA A 94 3.91 -6.20 -13.96
N VAL A 95 3.32 -6.03 -12.77
CA VAL A 95 3.17 -4.73 -12.11
C VAL A 95 3.27 -4.91 -10.60
N THR A 96 3.95 -3.98 -9.94
CA THR A 96 3.91 -3.83 -8.48
C THR A 96 3.30 -2.47 -8.15
N GLU A 97 2.28 -2.47 -7.30
CA GLU A 97 1.63 -1.29 -6.74
C GLU A 97 1.93 -1.24 -5.25
N CYS A 98 2.47 -0.11 -4.81
CA CYS A 98 2.64 0.26 -3.40
C CYS A 98 2.06 1.66 -3.23
N ASP A 99 1.65 2.00 -2.01
CA ASP A 99 1.06 3.31 -1.78
C ASP A 99 2.10 4.42 -2.03
N PRO A 100 1.79 5.43 -2.87
CA PRO A 100 2.67 6.57 -3.06
C PRO A 100 2.65 7.39 -1.79
N LEU A 101 3.76 7.40 -1.07
CA LEU A 101 3.99 8.14 0.17
C LEU A 101 3.48 9.60 0.09
N ARG A 102 2.27 9.82 0.63
CA ARG A 102 1.69 11.02 1.27
C ARG A 102 0.19 11.15 0.99
N VAL A 103 -0.63 10.75 1.97
CA VAL A 103 -1.63 11.65 2.58
C VAL A 103 -1.76 11.28 4.06
N ASP A 104 -1.33 12.19 4.95
CA ASP A 104 -1.77 12.19 6.35
C ASP A 104 -3.29 12.38 6.38
N VAL A 105 -4.05 11.31 6.63
CA VAL A 105 -5.14 11.23 7.63
C VAL A 105 -5.72 9.81 7.64
N GLY A 106 -5.46 9.10 8.74
CA GLY A 106 -6.38 8.11 9.30
C GLY A 106 -6.43 6.76 8.58
N PHE A 107 -5.99 5.73 9.31
CA PHE A 107 -6.44 4.35 9.11
C PHE A 107 -7.92 4.30 8.72
N LEU A 108 -8.21 3.82 7.52
CA LEU A 108 -9.44 3.09 7.24
C LEU A 108 -9.30 2.27 5.97
N PHE A 109 -9.04 0.98 6.21
CA PHE A 109 -9.44 -0.16 5.40
C PHE A 109 -10.62 0.16 4.48
N SER A 110 -10.33 0.36 3.19
CA SER A 110 -11.33 0.27 2.13
C SER A 110 -10.81 -0.62 1.01
N TRP A 111 -10.47 -1.86 1.36
CA TRP A 111 -10.56 -2.94 0.40
C TRP A 111 -12.04 -3.14 0.11
N GLY A 112 -12.46 -2.80 -1.10
CA GLY A 112 -13.85 -2.91 -1.53
C GLY A 112 -14.42 -4.28 -1.17
N ARG A 113 -15.57 -4.25 -0.50
CA ARG A 113 -16.48 -5.40 -0.39
C ARG A 113 -16.73 -5.97 -1.79
N THR A 114 -16.04 -7.06 -2.12
CA THR A 114 -16.53 -8.09 -3.04
C THR A 114 -15.97 -9.44 -2.56
N LEU A 115 -16.80 -10.10 -1.74
CA LEU A 115 -17.02 -11.55 -1.62
C LEU A 115 -15.89 -12.49 -2.05
N ILE A 116 -15.29 -13.19 -1.08
CA ILE A 116 -15.70 -14.56 -0.68
C ILE A 116 -15.36 -14.79 0.79
#